data_AF-A0A9P6ZJL5-F1
#
_entry.id   AF-A0A9P6ZJL5-F1
#
_cell.length_a   1.000
_cell.length_b   1.000
_cell.length_c   1.000
_cell.angle_alpha   90.00
_cell.angle_beta   90.00
_cell.angle_gamma   90.00
#
_symmetry.space_group_name_H-M   'P 1'
#
loop_
_entity.id
_entity.type
_entity.pdbx_description
1 polymer ?
#
loop_
_entity_poly.entity_id
_entity_poly.type
_entity_poly.pdbx_seq_one_letter_code
_entity_poly.pdbx_strand_id
1 'polypeptide(L)'
;TPQNTMFNYHVSKVCVCSEHCVGFLKGRWASLKGLRVHIDGQKGIQYAGLWITTCIHLHSFAIQHEDKGNITNDRFFRSGVKYVKDQRELEREWRQKQRERAAAIERVWDESSEVQLLEAKIKWETLKEELLEWLDINQ
;
A
#
# COMPACT_ATOMS: atom_id res chain seq x y z
N THR A 1 -15.27 -48.06 31.70
CA THR A 1 -16.21 -47.73 32.79
C THR A 1 -17.29 -46.79 32.26
N PRO A 2 -18.50 -46.76 32.82
CA PRO A 2 -19.58 -45.86 32.40
C PRO A 2 -19.16 -44.38 32.36
N GLN A 3 -18.30 -43.96 33.30
CA GLN A 3 -17.66 -42.64 33.33
C GLN A 3 -16.84 -42.33 32.07
N ASN A 4 -16.06 -43.29 31.55
CA ASN A 4 -15.29 -43.08 30.31
C ASN A 4 -16.22 -42.89 29.11
N THR A 5 -17.35 -43.59 29.06
CA THR A 5 -18.32 -43.43 27.96
C THR A 5 -18.93 -42.03 27.97
N MET A 6 -19.32 -41.53 29.15
CA MET A 6 -19.85 -40.16 29.28
C MET A 6 -18.78 -39.10 28.92
N PHE A 7 -17.56 -39.27 29.43
CA PHE A 7 -16.43 -38.39 29.10
C PHE A 7 -16.16 -38.34 27.59
N ASN A 8 -16.03 -39.52 26.95
CA ASN A 8 -15.79 -39.64 25.53
C ASN A 8 -16.92 -39.01 24.69
N TYR A 9 -18.17 -39.17 25.12
CA TYR A 9 -19.32 -38.56 24.45
C TYR A 9 -19.21 -37.02 24.45
N HIS A 10 -18.93 -36.41 25.61
CA HIS A 10 -18.79 -34.96 25.71
C HIS A 10 -17.60 -34.42 24.90
N VAL A 11 -16.44 -35.09 24.99
CA VAL A 11 -15.25 -34.72 24.20
C VAL A 11 -15.54 -34.80 22.71
N SER A 12 -16.13 -35.92 22.25
CA SER A 12 -16.46 -36.11 20.83
C SER A 12 -17.42 -35.04 20.32
N LYS A 13 -18.44 -34.70 21.10
CA LYS A 13 -19.39 -33.63 20.75
C LYS A 13 -18.70 -32.28 20.55
N VAL A 14 -17.78 -31.91 21.43
CA VAL A 14 -17.02 -30.65 21.31
C VAL A 14 -16.09 -30.67 20.11
N CYS A 15 -15.40 -31.80 19.87
CA CYS A 15 -14.53 -31.97 18.71
C CYS A 15 -15.29 -31.81 17.40
N VAL A 16 -16.45 -32.46 17.24
CA VAL A 16 -17.28 -32.35 16.03
C VAL A 16 -17.70 -30.90 15.77
N CYS A 17 -18.15 -30.18 16.80
CA CYS A 17 -18.50 -28.76 16.65
C CYS A 17 -17.29 -27.90 16.25
N SER A 18 -16.14 -28.15 16.86
CA SER A 18 -14.89 -27.45 16.56
C SER A 18 -14.43 -27.71 15.12
N GLU A 19 -14.45 -28.96 14.68
CA GLU A 19 -14.11 -29.37 13.31
C GLU A 19 -15.02 -28.72 12.28
N HIS A 20 -16.33 -28.71 12.51
CA HIS A 20 -17.29 -28.05 11.62
C HIS A 20 -17.04 -26.53 11.55
N CYS A 21 -16.83 -25.87 12.69
CA CYS A 21 -16.53 -24.44 12.74
C CYS A 21 -15.24 -24.10 12.00
N VAL A 22 -14.16 -24.85 12.26
CA VAL A 22 -12.87 -24.67 11.58
C VAL A 22 -12.98 -24.97 10.09
N GLY A 23 -13.75 -25.98 9.69
CA GLY A 23 -14.01 -26.31 8.29
C GLY A 23 -14.71 -25.16 7.56
N PHE A 24 -15.73 -24.56 8.18
CA PHE A 24 -16.44 -23.41 7.64
C PHE A 24 -15.53 -22.18 7.51
N LEU A 25 -14.77 -21.88 8.56
CA LEU A 25 -13.80 -20.77 8.56
C LEU A 25 -12.72 -20.97 7.50
N LYS A 26 -12.16 -22.17 7.36
CA LYS A 26 -11.20 -22.50 6.29
C LYS A 26 -11.83 -22.39 4.90
N GLY A 27 -13.11 -22.72 4.77
CA GLY A 27 -13.86 -22.57 3.52
C GLY A 27 -13.93 -21.11 3.06
N ARG A 28 -14.16 -20.17 3.98
CA ARG A 28 -14.22 -18.73 3.70
C ARG A 28 -12.85 -18.05 3.62
N TRP A 29 -11.92 -18.41 4.50
CA TRP A 29 -10.62 -17.76 4.63
C TRP A 29 -9.50 -18.67 4.13
N ALA A 30 -9.05 -18.44 2.89
CA ALA A 30 -7.94 -19.21 2.30
C ALA A 30 -6.64 -19.10 3.13
N SER A 31 -6.49 -18.02 3.90
CA SER A 31 -5.38 -17.82 4.85
C SER A 31 -5.29 -18.91 5.92
N LEU A 32 -6.41 -19.53 6.31
CA LEU A 32 -6.42 -20.64 7.28
C LEU A 32 -6.10 -22.00 6.63
N LYS A 33 -6.24 -22.15 5.32
CA LYS A 33 -5.85 -23.38 4.60
C LYS A 33 -4.33 -23.48 4.46
N GLY A 34 -3.66 -22.35 4.34
CA GLY A 34 -2.21 -22.24 4.16
C GLY A 34 -1.45 -21.79 5.40
N LEU A 35 -2.04 -21.87 6.60
CA LEU A 35 -1.40 -21.40 7.83
C LEU A 35 -0.22 -22.32 8.19
N ARG A 36 0.96 -22.03 7.64
CA ARG A 36 2.22 -22.74 7.91
C ARG A 36 2.90 -22.15 9.14
N VAL A 37 2.20 -22.16 10.27
CA VAL A 37 2.78 -21.72 11.54
C VAL A 37 3.39 -22.94 12.21
N HIS A 38 4.69 -22.87 12.49
CA HIS A 38 5.37 -23.89 13.25
C HIS A 38 4.92 -23.77 14.73
N ILE A 39 4.28 -24.82 15.24
CA ILE A 39 3.76 -24.87 16.61
C ILE A 39 4.80 -25.60 17.49
N ASP A 40 6.02 -25.07 17.52
CA ASP A 40 7.13 -25.61 18.33
C ASP A 40 7.44 -24.77 19.57
N GLY A 41 6.75 -23.64 19.74
CA GLY A 41 6.98 -22.75 20.86
C GLY A 41 5.80 -21.83 21.16
N GLN A 42 5.88 -21.19 22.33
CA GLN A 42 4.84 -20.29 22.84
C GLN A 42 4.50 -19.17 21.85
N LYS A 43 5.49 -18.65 21.13
CA LYS A 43 5.28 -17.60 20.11
C LYS A 43 4.47 -18.10 18.92
N GLY A 44 4.75 -19.32 18.43
CA GLY A 44 3.99 -19.94 17.34
C GLY A 44 2.54 -20.18 17.73
N ILE A 45 2.30 -20.67 18.94
CA ILE A 45 0.94 -20.87 19.50
C ILE A 45 0.20 -19.53 19.60
N GLN A 46 0.83 -18.50 20.17
CA GLN A 46 0.22 -17.16 20.29
C GLN A 46 -0.11 -16.57 18.93
N TYR A 47 0.81 -16.68 17.97
CA TYR A 47 0.60 -16.19 16.61
C TYR A 47 -0.57 -16.93 15.93
N ALA A 48 -0.61 -18.26 16.02
CA ALA A 48 -1.72 -19.04 15.49
C ALA A 48 -3.05 -18.66 16.15
N GLY A 49 -3.05 -18.46 17.48
CA GLY A 49 -4.22 -18.03 18.24
C GLY A 49 -4.73 -16.66 17.80
N LEU A 50 -3.84 -15.67 17.67
CA LEU A 50 -4.17 -14.34 17.15
C LEU A 50 -4.71 -14.41 15.73
N TRP A 51 -4.12 -15.25 14.88
CA TRP A 51 -4.55 -15.43 13.50
C TRP A 51 -5.97 -15.99 13.41
N ILE A 52 -6.25 -17.06 14.15
CA ILE A 52 -7.58 -17.68 14.22
C ILE A 52 -8.59 -16.69 14.79
N THR A 53 -8.24 -15.99 15.87
CA THR A 53 -9.11 -14.97 16.49
C THR A 53 -9.44 -13.86 15.50
N THR A 54 -8.46 -13.40 14.73
CA THR A 54 -8.67 -12.38 13.68
C THR A 54 -9.61 -12.88 12.61
N CYS A 55 -9.46 -14.13 12.16
CA CYS A 55 -10.36 -14.73 11.18
C CYS A 55 -11.80 -14.87 11.71
N ILE A 56 -11.99 -15.16 13.00
CA ILE A 56 -13.31 -15.19 13.64
C ILE A 56 -13.94 -13.79 13.64
N HIS A 57 -13.18 -12.75 14.02
CA HIS A 57 -13.70 -11.37 14.00
C HIS A 57 -14.05 -10.90 12.59
N LEU A 58 -13.18 -11.17 11.62
CA LEU A 58 -13.44 -10.88 10.21
C LEU A 58 -14.68 -11.63 9.69
N HIS A 59 -14.87 -12.88 10.12
CA HIS A 59 -16.04 -13.65 9.76
C HIS A 59 -17.33 -13.05 10.32
N SER A 60 -17.34 -12.74 11.62
CA SER A 60 -18.48 -12.09 12.27
C SER A 60 -18.80 -10.74 11.63
N PHE A 61 -17.77 -9.95 11.31
CA PHE A 61 -17.90 -8.70 10.59
C PHE A 61 -18.51 -8.91 9.20
N ALA A 62 -17.97 -9.85 8.42
CA ALA A 62 -18.48 -10.16 7.08
C ALA A 62 -19.96 -10.57 7.12
N ILE A 63 -20.36 -11.45 8.06
CA ILE A 63 -21.76 -11.84 8.23
C ILE A 63 -22.65 -10.63 8.49
N GLN A 64 -22.26 -9.71 9.38
CA GLN A 64 -23.06 -8.52 9.70
C GLN A 64 -23.36 -7.62 8.49
N HIS A 65 -22.49 -7.68 7.48
CA HIS A 65 -22.58 -6.87 6.26
C HIS A 65 -23.08 -7.65 5.04
N GLU A 66 -22.99 -8.99 5.03
CA GLU A 66 -23.56 -9.88 4.01
C GLU A 66 -25.09 -10.05 4.19
N ASP A 67 -25.58 -10.11 5.44
CA ASP A 67 -26.96 -10.53 5.75
C ASP A 67 -28.05 -9.47 5.46
N LYS A 68 -27.66 -8.29 4.95
CA LYS A 68 -28.57 -7.14 4.70
C LYS A 68 -29.04 -6.99 3.25
N GLY A 69 -28.88 -8.03 2.45
CA GLY A 69 -29.34 -8.04 1.05
C GLY A 69 -28.41 -7.27 0.12
N ASN A 70 -28.58 -5.95 -0.02
CA ASN A 70 -27.84 -5.17 -1.01
C ASN A 70 -26.57 -4.51 -0.43
N ILE A 71 -25.41 -5.04 -0.79
CA ILE A 71 -24.07 -4.53 -0.43
C ILE A 71 -23.92 -3.03 -0.72
N THR A 72 -24.56 -2.51 -1.78
CA THR A 72 -24.46 -1.08 -2.13
C THR A 72 -25.14 -0.17 -1.12
N ASN A 73 -26.07 -0.69 -0.32
CA ASN A 73 -26.74 0.07 0.73
C ASN A 73 -26.06 -0.09 2.10
N ASP A 74 -25.05 -0.95 2.19
CA ASP A 74 -24.28 -1.12 3.41
C ASP A 74 -23.47 0.15 3.72
N ARG A 75 -23.59 0.63 4.97
CA ARG A 75 -22.94 1.87 5.41
C ARG A 75 -21.42 1.75 5.33
N PHE A 76 -20.87 0.61 5.75
CA PHE A 76 -19.43 0.39 5.75
C PHE A 76 -18.90 0.35 4.32
N PHE A 77 -19.56 -0.39 3.43
CA PHE A 77 -19.19 -0.46 2.01
C PHE A 77 -19.19 0.93 1.34
N ARG A 78 -20.25 1.72 1.53
CA ARG A 78 -20.35 3.08 0.96
C ARG A 78 -19.24 4.00 1.49
N SER A 79 -18.95 3.94 2.78
CA SER A 79 -17.87 4.72 3.39
C SER A 79 -16.51 4.31 2.83
N GLY A 80 -16.27 3.01 2.65
CA GLY A 80 -15.04 2.48 2.07
C GLY A 80 -14.83 2.94 0.63
N VAL A 81 -15.87 2.88 -0.22
CA VAL A 81 -15.79 3.36 -1.61
C VAL A 81 -15.47 4.84 -1.68
N LYS A 82 -16.11 5.65 -0.82
CA LYS A 82 -15.82 7.09 -0.73
C LYS A 82 -14.36 7.33 -0.33
N TYR A 83 -13.89 6.67 0.74
CA TYR A 83 -12.50 6.78 1.20
C TYR A 83 -11.48 6.44 0.10
N VAL A 84 -11.70 5.34 -0.63
CA VAL A 84 -10.81 4.94 -1.73
C VAL A 84 -10.80 5.98 -2.85
N LYS A 85 -11.96 6.58 -3.17
CA LYS A 85 -12.05 7.64 -4.17
C LYS A 85 -11.26 8.87 -3.73
N ASP A 86 -11.51 9.34 -2.50
CA ASP A 86 -10.84 10.51 -1.93
C ASP A 86 -9.32 10.30 -1.87
N GLN A 87 -8.86 9.12 -1.45
CA GLN A 87 -7.43 8.78 -1.43
C GLN A 87 -6.81 8.83 -2.84
N ARG A 88 -7.49 8.29 -3.85
CA ARG A 88 -7.02 8.32 -5.25
C ARG A 88 -6.97 9.74 -5.81
N GLU A 89 -7.85 10.63 -5.38
CA GLU A 89 -7.83 12.05 -5.75
C GLU A 89 -6.59 12.73 -5.17
N LEU A 90 -6.36 12.55 -3.88
CA LEU A 90 -5.15 13.06 -3.21
C LEU A 90 -3.87 12.55 -3.85
N GLU A 91 -3.77 11.24 -4.16
CA GLU A 91 -2.60 10.67 -4.83
C GLU A 91 -2.38 11.24 -6.24
N ARG A 92 -3.46 11.56 -6.97
CA ARG A 92 -3.37 12.21 -8.28
C ARG A 92 -2.88 13.64 -8.17
N GLU A 93 -3.44 14.41 -7.24
CA GLU A 93 -3.00 15.79 -6.97
C GLU A 93 -1.54 15.83 -6.54
N TRP A 94 -1.12 14.92 -5.66
CA TRP A 94 0.27 14.79 -5.24
C TRP A 94 1.20 14.50 -6.42
N ARG A 95 0.84 13.54 -7.28
CA ARG A 95 1.62 13.23 -8.48
C ARG A 95 1.69 14.42 -9.45
N GLN A 96 0.60 15.15 -9.62
CA GLN A 96 0.57 16.34 -10.46
C GLN A 96 1.50 17.43 -9.92
N LYS A 97 1.40 17.76 -8.62
CA LYS A 97 2.28 18.74 -7.97
C LYS A 97 3.75 18.36 -8.10
N GLN A 98 4.09 17.07 -8.00
CA GLN A 98 5.46 16.61 -8.19
C GLN A 98 5.94 16.82 -9.63
N ARG A 99 5.10 16.53 -10.63
CA ARG A 99 5.44 16.79 -12.04
C ARG A 99 5.59 18.28 -12.34
N GLU A 100 4.71 19.12 -11.81
CA GLU A 100 4.79 20.58 -11.98
C GLU A 100 6.07 21.15 -11.37
N ARG A 101 6.46 20.66 -10.18
CA ARG A 101 7.74 21.02 -9.55
C ARG A 101 8.93 20.57 -10.39
N ALA A 102 8.93 19.34 -10.89
CA ALA A 102 10.01 18.84 -11.75
C ALA A 102 10.13 19.66 -13.03
N ALA A 103 9.01 19.95 -13.71
CA ALA A 103 9.00 20.77 -14.92
C ALA A 103 9.37 22.25 -14.65
N ALA A 104 9.07 22.77 -13.46
CA ALA A 104 9.54 24.10 -13.06
C ALA A 104 11.06 24.12 -12.84
N ILE A 105 11.61 23.09 -12.19
CA ILE A 105 13.06 22.95 -12.00
C ILE A 105 13.76 22.82 -13.36
N GLU A 106 13.23 21.99 -14.26
CA GLU A 106 13.77 21.80 -15.61
C GLU A 106 13.77 23.10 -16.41
N ARG A 107 12.67 23.86 -16.41
CA ARG A 107 12.62 25.19 -17.06
C ARG A 107 13.66 26.16 -16.51
N VAL A 108 13.86 26.21 -15.19
CA VAL A 108 14.88 27.06 -14.57
C VAL A 108 16.29 26.63 -15.01
N TRP A 109 16.53 25.32 -15.12
CA TRP A 109 17.79 24.78 -15.63
C TRP A 109 18.03 25.14 -17.10
N ASP A 110 17.01 25.02 -17.95
CA ASP A 110 17.09 25.39 -19.36
C ASP A 110 17.37 26.89 -19.52
N GLU A 111 16.61 27.75 -18.83
CA GLU A 111 16.82 29.21 -18.84
C GLU A 111 18.22 29.58 -18.37
N SER A 112 18.69 29.00 -17.26
CA SER A 112 20.06 29.24 -16.77
C SER A 112 21.12 28.78 -17.77
N SER A 113 20.88 27.68 -18.49
CA SER A 113 21.80 27.18 -19.50
C SER A 113 21.86 28.11 -20.71
N GLU A 114 20.71 28.66 -21.13
CA GLU A 114 20.63 29.63 -22.22
C GLU A 114 21.37 30.92 -21.88
N VAL A 115 21.20 31.46 -20.66
CA VAL A 115 21.94 32.65 -20.20
C VAL A 115 23.44 32.40 -20.23
N GLN A 116 23.91 31.25 -19.72
CA GLN A 116 25.34 30.91 -19.72
C GLN A 116 25.93 30.85 -21.14
N LEU A 117 25.17 30.32 -22.11
CA LEU A 117 25.60 30.27 -23.51
C LEU A 117 25.70 31.68 -24.12
N LEU A 118 24.75 32.56 -23.82
CA LEU A 118 24.78 33.96 -24.28
C LEU A 118 25.96 34.72 -23.67
N GLU A 119 26.19 34.57 -22.37
CA GLU A 119 27.34 35.17 -21.67
C GLU A 119 28.67 34.72 -22.28
N ALA A 120 28.81 33.42 -22.54
CA ALA A 120 30.02 32.87 -23.17
C ALA A 120 30.24 33.45 -24.57
N LYS A 121 29.17 33.65 -25.36
CA LYS A 121 29.24 34.24 -26.69
C LYS A 121 29.65 35.71 -26.64
N ILE A 122 29.02 36.50 -25.78
CA ILE A 122 29.37 37.92 -25.59
C ILE A 122 30.84 38.05 -25.20
N LYS A 123 31.29 37.25 -24.22
CA LYS A 123 32.69 37.25 -23.78
C LYS A 123 33.67 36.93 -24.92
N TRP A 124 33.32 35.98 -25.79
CA TRP A 124 34.13 35.65 -26.96
C TRP A 124 34.22 36.79 -27.96
N GLU A 125 33.10 37.49 -28.21
CA GLU A 125 33.07 38.67 -29.08
C GLU A 125 33.94 39.81 -28.52
N THR A 126 33.84 40.10 -27.22
CA THR A 126 34.67 41.12 -26.56
C THR A 126 36.17 40.79 -26.66
N LEU A 127 36.57 39.56 -26.34
CA LEU A 127 37.97 39.13 -26.43
C LEU A 127 38.51 39.20 -27.87
N LYS A 128 37.64 38.96 -28.86
CA LYS A 128 38.00 39.05 -30.27
C LYS A 128 38.25 40.50 -30.69
N GLU A 129 37.42 41.44 -30.24
CA GLU A 129 37.60 42.87 -30.48
C GLU A 129 38.89 43.38 -29.84
N GLU A 130 39.13 43.05 -28.56
CA GLU A 130 40.37 43.39 -27.85
C GLU A 130 41.63 42.87 -28.56
N LEU A 131 41.57 41.64 -29.08
CA LEU A 131 42.68 41.04 -29.82
C LEU A 131 42.93 41.75 -31.17
N LEU A 132 41.87 42.14 -31.88
CA LEU A 132 41.97 42.89 -33.12
C LEU A 132 42.55 44.29 -32.88
N GLU A 133 42.08 45.01 -31.85
CA GLU A 133 42.65 46.30 -31.45
C GLU A 133 44.14 46.16 -31.09
N TRP A 134 44.50 45.12 -30.35
CA TRP A 134 45.90 44.86 -30.01
C TRP A 134 46.76 44.59 -31.24
N LEU A 135 46.25 43.84 -32.22
CA LEU A 135 46.97 43.56 -33.46
C LEU A 135 47.13 44.82 -34.32
N ASP A 136 46.10 45.66 -34.42
CA ASP A 136 46.14 46.92 -35.16
C ASP A 136 47.09 47.96 -34.52
N ILE A 137 47.25 47.96 -33.20
CA ILE A 137 48.18 48.84 -32.48
C ILE A 137 49.65 48.40 -32.64
N ASN A 138 49.90 47.12 -32.88
CA ASN A 138 51.25 46.54 -32.93
C ASN A 138 51.76 46.23 -34.36
N GLN A 139 51.10 46.80 -35.39
CA GLN A 139 51.46 46.67 -36.81
C GLN A 139 51.98 48.00 -37.38
#